data_AF-A0A7Z7G4U4-F1
#
_entry.id   AF-A0A7Z7G4U4-F1
#
_cell.length_a   1.000
_cell.length_b   1.000
_cell.length_c   1.000
_cell.angle_alpha   90.00
_cell.angle_beta   90.00
_cell.angle_gamma   90.00
#
_symmetry.space_group_name_H-M   'P 1'
#
loop_
_entity.id
_entity.type
_entity.pdbx_description
1 polymer ?
#
loop_
_entity_poly.entity_id
_entity_poly.type
_entity_poly.pdbx_seq_one_letter_code
_entity_poly.pdbx_strand_id
1 'polypeptide(L)' 'MEWGLHKKKLVSLNISYSGINELPPELEKLENLHYLGVTNSLIEETPEFVSRMTWLQHVDLSCT' A
#
# COMPACT_ATOMS: atom_id res chain seq x y z
N MET A 1 -23.80 -24.29 4.70
CA MET A 1 -22.95 -23.78 5.78
C MET A 1 -21.70 -23.21 5.13
N GLU A 2 -21.82 -21.98 4.63
CA GLU A 2 -20.69 -21.29 3.99
C GLU A 2 -19.92 -20.56 5.08
N TRP A 3 -18.79 -21.13 5.51
CA TRP A 3 -17.84 -20.44 6.37
C TRP A 3 -17.24 -19.32 5.53
N GLY A 4 -17.82 -18.13 5.61
CA GLY A 4 -17.39 -16.98 4.85
C GLY A 4 -15.89 -16.77 5.04
N LEU A 5 -15.11 -17.10 4.02
CA LEU A 5 -13.70 -16.73 3.93
C LEU A 5 -13.64 -15.22 4.04
N HIS A 6 -13.28 -14.72 5.22
CA HIS A 6 -13.14 -13.30 5.48
C HIS A 6 -12.00 -12.80 4.58
N LYS A 7 -12.32 -12.31 3.38
CA LYS A 7 -11.38 -11.50 2.59
C LYS A 7 -11.04 -10.31 3.49
N LYS A 8 -9.88 -10.35 4.15
CA LYS A 8 -9.36 -9.22 4.92
C LYS A 8 -9.28 -8.04 3.95
N LYS A 9 -10.22 -7.12 4.06
CA LYS A 9 -10.21 -5.85 3.33
C LYS A 9 -9.17 -4.99 4.03
N LEU A 10 -7.97 -4.94 3.45
CA LEU A 10 -6.91 -4.11 4.01
C LEU A 10 -7.30 -2.64 3.81
N VAL A 11 -7.42 -1.90 4.91
CA VAL A 11 -7.80 -0.48 4.90
C VAL A 11 -6.58 0.43 5.09
N SER A 12 -5.57 -0.04 5.82
CA SER A 12 -4.33 0.69 6.07
C SER A 12 -3.15 -0.26 5.93
N LEU A 13 -2.13 0.19 5.20
CA LEU A 13 -0.86 -0.50 5.04
C LEU A 13 0.24 0.45 5.46
N ASN A 14 1.04 0.04 6.45
CA ASN A 14 2.25 0.72 6.84
C ASN A 14 3.41 -0.27 6.73
N ILE A 15 4.34 0.03 5.83
CA ILE A 15 5.56 -0.75 5.53
C ILE A 15 6.80 0.12 5.69
N SER A 16 6.70 1.14 6.53
CA SER A 16 7.82 1.99 6.89
C SER A 16 8.91 1.18 7.59
N TYR A 17 10.17 1.57 7.42
CA TYR A 17 11.34 0.91 8.03
C TYR A 17 11.47 -0.59 7.71
N SER A 18 10.87 -1.05 6.62
CA SER A 18 10.86 -2.47 6.27
C SER A 18 11.99 -2.90 5.33
N GLY A 19 12.90 -1.98 4.97
CA GLY A 19 14.01 -2.27 4.05
C GLY A 19 13.56 -2.67 2.64
N ILE A 20 12.30 -2.43 2.30
CA ILE A 20 11.75 -2.71 0.98
C ILE A 20 12.31 -1.72 -0.04
N ASN A 21 12.64 -2.21 -1.22
CA ASN A 21 13.16 -1.45 -2.35
C ASN A 21 12.09 -1.19 -3.43
N GLU A 22 11.03 -1.98 -3.47
CA GLU A 22 9.93 -1.84 -4.42
C GLU A 22 8.57 -2.09 -3.77
N LEU A 23 7.50 -1.49 -4.33
CA LEU A 23 6.13 -1.85 -4.01
C LEU A 23 5.58 -2.83 -5.04
N PRO A 24 4.93 -3.93 -4.62
CA PRO A 24 4.37 -4.90 -5.55
C PRO A 24 3.18 -4.31 -6.31
N PRO A 25 3.06 -4.53 -7.63
CA PRO A 25 1.95 -4.02 -8.44
C PRO A 25 0.58 -4.57 -7.99
N GLU A 26 0.54 -5.69 -7.28
CA GLU A 26 -0.67 -6.23 -6.67
C GLU A 26 -1.30 -5.29 -5.64
N LEU A 27 -0.56 -4.31 -5.14
CA LEU A 27 -1.09 -3.27 -4.25
C LEU A 27 -2.23 -2.48 -4.90
N GLU A 28 -2.20 -2.32 -6.24
CA GLU A 28 -3.28 -1.70 -7.02
C GLU A 28 -4.60 -2.49 -6.94
N LYS A 29 -4.58 -3.77 -6.56
CA LYS A 29 -5.81 -4.58 -6.38
C LYS A 29 -6.49 -4.32 -5.04
N LEU A 30 -5.85 -3.58 -4.13
CA LEU A 30 -6.37 -3.30 -2.80
C LEU A 30 -7.32 -2.09 -2.83
N GLU A 31 -8.47 -2.24 -3.49
CA GLU A 31 -9.51 -1.20 -3.65
C GLU A 31 -10.10 -0.68 -2.32
N ASN A 32 -9.85 -1.38 -1.20
CA ASN A 32 -10.31 -0.94 0.13
C ASN A 32 -9.22 -0.19 0.92
N LEU A 33 -8.01 -0.06 0.37
CA LEU A 33 -6.87 0.57 1.01
C LEU A 33 -6.99 2.08 0.95
N HIS A 34 -7.20 2.74 2.08
CA HIS A 34 -7.33 4.19 2.15
C HIS A 34 -6.06 4.88 2.68
N TYR A 35 -5.18 4.14 3.37
CA TYR A 35 -3.94 4.66 3.92
C TYR A 35 -2.73 3.83 3.47
N LEU A 36 -1.75 4.49 2.86
CA LEU A 36 -0.46 3.90 2.49
C LEU A 36 0.66 4.71 3.14
N GLY A 37 1.44 4.07 4.02
CA GLY A 37 2.64 4.63 4.63
C GLY A 37 3.88 3.83 4.23
N VAL A 38 4.82 4.48 3.54
CA VAL A 38 6.09 3.92 3.10
C VAL A 38 7.20 4.94 3.37
N THR A 39 7.59 5.06 4.64
CA THR A 39 8.64 5.99 5.06
C THR A 39 9.91 5.24 5.43
N ASN A 40 11.06 5.89 5.27
CA ASN A 40 12.35 5.33 5.68
C ASN A 40 12.59 3.90 5.10
N SER A 41 12.24 3.73 3.83
CA SER A 41 12.43 2.53 3.03
C SER A 41 13.51 2.76 1.97
N LEU A 42 13.91 1.71 1.26
CA LEU A 42 14.92 1.78 0.18
C LEU A 42 14.26 2.03 -1.20
N ILE A 43 13.07 2.62 -1.21
CA ILE A 43 12.33 2.86 -2.44
C ILE A 43 12.90 4.11 -3.10
N GLU A 44 13.63 3.91 -4.19
CA GLU A 44 14.23 5.01 -4.97
C GLU A 44 13.17 5.76 -5.79
N GLU A 45 12.17 5.04 -6.30
CA GLU A 45 11.10 5.60 -7.12
C GLU A 45 9.73 5.12 -6.64
N THR A 46 8.80 6.06 -6.45
CA THR A 46 7.40 5.69 -6.22
C THR A 46 6.82 5.14 -7.52
N PRO A 47 6.29 3.90 -7.54
CA PRO A 47 5.80 3.31 -8.77
C PRO A 47 4.53 4.00 -9.26
N GLU A 48 4.41 4.12 -10.59
CA GLU A 48 3.33 4.84 -11.26
C GLU A 48 1.93 4.38 -10.82
N PHE A 49 1.76 3.10 -10.49
CA PHE A 49 0.47 2.57 -10.07
C PHE A 49 -0.08 3.24 -8.81
N VAL A 50 0.77 3.77 -7.91
CA VAL A 50 0.32 4.49 -6.71
C VAL A 50 -0.49 5.74 -7.11
N SER A 51 -0.14 6.37 -8.23
CA SER A 51 -0.91 7.50 -8.78
C SER A 51 -2.29 7.10 -9.32
N ARG A 52 -2.47 5.83 -9.72
CA ARG A 52 -3.74 5.28 -10.22
C ARG A 52 -4.67 4.80 -9.12
N MET A 53 -4.16 4.61 -7.90
CA MET A 53 -4.92 4.21 -6.72
C MET A 53 -5.74 5.39 -6.18
N THR A 54 -6.73 5.84 -6.95
CA THR A 54 -7.56 7.03 -6.67
C THR A 54 -8.45 6.90 -5.42
N TRP A 55 -8.56 5.69 -4.87
CA TRP A 55 -9.25 5.41 -3.61
C TRP A 55 -8.38 5.65 -2.37
N LEU A 56 -7.07 5.90 -2.53
CA LEU A 56 -6.20 6.31 -1.42
C LEU A 56 -6.62 7.69 -0.91
N GLN A 57 -6.81 7.79 0.40
CA GLN A 57 -7.13 9.05 1.08
C GLN A 57 -5.89 9.69 1.69
N HIS A 58 -4.89 8.89 2.04
CA HIS A 58 -3.64 9.36 2.61
C HIS A 58 -2.46 8.52 2.10
N VAL A 59 -1.42 9.21 1.67
CA VAL A 59 -0.19 8.63 1.14
C VAL A 59 0.99 9.35 1.78
N ASP A 60 1.80 8.61 2.51
CA ASP A 60 3.06 9.09 3.08
C ASP A 60 4.21 8.28 2.46
N LEU A 61 5.03 8.94 1.65
CA LEU A 61 6.17 8.38 0.94
C LEU A 61 7.45 9.16 1.28
N SER A 62 7.49 9.79 2.46
CA SER A 62 8.62 10.60 2.86
C SER A 62 9.88 9.75 3.04
N CYS A 63 10.88 10.01 2.19
CA CYS A 63 12.26 9.58 2.39
C CYS A 63 12.98 10.64 3.24
N THR A 64 13.48 10.27 4.41
CA THR A 64 14.46 11.05 5.18
C THR A 64 15.81 10.39 5.13
#